data_AF-A0A914D662-F1
#
_entry.id   AF-A0A914D662-F1
#
_cell.length_a   1.000
_cell.length_b   1.000
_cell.length_c   1.000
_cell.angle_alpha   90.00
_cell.angle_beta   90.00
_cell.angle_gamma   90.00
#
_symmetry.space_group_name_H-M   'P 1'
#
loop_
_entity.id
_entity.type
_entity.pdbx_description
1 polymer ?
#
loop_
_entity_poly.entity_id
_entity_poly.type
_entity_poly.pdbx_seq_one_letter_code
_entity_poly.pdbx_strand_id
1 'polypeptide(L)'
;MFPILRALNADLVSRLFIISRALTTEAAVSNHTPDELLLTLATPDEIIYNKHVVKQVDVPMKSSHVGICAKHVPIIGRLIPGKLRVVHQQGKVEEFEVSEGTMSMNPDGTLQVLPASVIRDGEEGDRRTGTIQLQKWEGGKPTKKKIGQ
;
A
#
# COMPACT_ATOMS: atom_id res chain seq x y z
N MET A 1 -79.25 -31.94 10.72
CA MET A 1 -79.87 -30.64 11.08
C MET A 1 -78.76 -29.59 11.01
N PHE A 2 -79.06 -28.42 10.43
CA PHE A 2 -78.20 -27.54 9.59
C PHE A 2 -76.83 -27.02 10.11
N PRO A 3 -75.90 -26.64 9.18
CA PRO A 3 -74.56 -26.09 9.44
C PRO A 3 -74.55 -24.56 9.56
N ILE A 4 -73.59 -23.98 10.31
CA ILE A 4 -73.47 -22.52 10.51
C ILE A 4 -72.00 -22.07 10.39
N LEU A 5 -71.82 -21.13 9.44
CA LEU A 5 -70.80 -20.08 9.27
C LEU A 5 -69.30 -20.47 9.26
N ARG A 6 -68.56 -20.29 8.16
CA ARG A 6 -68.15 -19.07 7.41
C ARG A 6 -66.80 -18.54 7.90
N ALA A 7 -65.86 -18.60 6.95
CA ALA A 7 -64.51 -18.07 6.89
C ALA A 7 -64.18 -16.87 7.80
N LEU A 8 -62.99 -16.93 8.41
CA LEU A 8 -62.18 -15.75 8.67
C LEU A 8 -60.70 -16.11 8.53
N ASN A 9 -60.09 -15.42 7.57
CA ASN A 9 -58.70 -15.43 7.21
C ASN A 9 -57.79 -15.13 8.40
N ALA A 10 -56.59 -15.71 8.42
CA ALA A 10 -55.38 -14.91 8.56
C ALA A 10 -54.15 -15.82 8.43
N ASP A 11 -53.44 -15.62 7.32
CA ASP A 11 -52.03 -15.92 7.12
C ASP A 11 -51.17 -15.38 8.26
N LEU A 12 -51.08 -16.11 9.38
CA LEU A 12 -50.32 -15.67 10.56
C LEU A 12 -49.24 -16.67 11.01
N VAL A 13 -49.12 -17.83 10.36
CA VAL A 13 -48.05 -18.80 10.69
C VAL A 13 -46.80 -18.60 9.83
N SER A 14 -46.85 -17.75 8.78
CA SER A 14 -45.79 -17.61 7.77
C SER A 14 -44.91 -16.35 7.93
N ARG A 15 -44.64 -15.90 9.16
CA ARG A 15 -43.76 -14.74 9.41
C ARG A 15 -42.62 -14.98 10.41
N LEU A 16 -42.37 -16.24 10.80
CA LEU A 16 -41.20 -16.61 11.58
C LEU A 16 -40.06 -17.17 10.71
N PHE A 17 -39.82 -16.54 9.56
CA PHE A 17 -38.64 -16.76 8.73
C PHE A 17 -37.84 -15.46 8.61
N ILE A 18 -37.51 -14.84 9.75
CA ILE A 18 -36.53 -13.75 9.80
C ILE A 18 -35.16 -14.38 10.06
N ILE A 19 -34.56 -14.84 8.96
CA ILE A 19 -33.19 -14.55 8.54
C ILE A 19 -32.23 -14.20 9.70
N SER A 20 -31.68 -15.23 10.35
CA SER A 20 -30.37 -15.10 10.99
C SER A 20 -29.33 -15.06 9.87
N ARG A 21 -28.93 -13.85 9.43
CA ARG A 21 -27.76 -13.67 8.56
C ARG A 21 -26.55 -14.15 9.35
N ALA A 22 -26.03 -15.33 8.97
CA ALA A 22 -24.71 -15.75 9.37
C ALA A 22 -23.70 -14.66 8.98
N LEU A 23 -23.07 -14.04 9.96
CA LEU A 23 -21.88 -13.22 9.77
C LEU A 23 -20.68 -14.17 9.69
N THR A 24 -20.58 -14.92 8.60
CA THR A 24 -19.30 -15.51 8.19
C THR A 24 -18.54 -14.41 7.47
N THR A 25 -17.60 -13.76 8.15
CA THR A 25 -16.56 -13.01 7.47
C THR A 25 -15.70 -14.01 6.72
N GLU A 26 -16.02 -14.26 5.45
CA GLU A 26 -15.10 -14.91 4.52
C GLU A 26 -13.91 -13.97 4.36
N ALA A 27 -12.86 -14.19 5.16
CA ALA A 27 -11.55 -13.68 4.81
C ALA A 27 -11.21 -14.34 3.47
N ALA A 28 -11.27 -13.57 2.39
CA ALA A 28 -10.90 -14.03 1.07
C ALA A 28 -9.47 -14.58 1.14
N VAL A 29 -9.34 -15.90 1.25
CA VAL A 29 -8.08 -16.61 1.11
C VAL A 29 -7.65 -16.33 -0.32
N SER A 30 -6.63 -15.49 -0.49
CA SER A 30 -6.07 -15.21 -1.80
C SER A 30 -5.55 -16.52 -2.38
N ASN A 31 -6.15 -16.97 -3.47
CA ASN A 31 -5.73 -18.12 -4.28
C ASN A 31 -4.41 -17.82 -5.02
N HIS A 32 -3.39 -17.41 -4.28
CA HIS A 32 -2.08 -17.08 -4.80
C HIS A 32 -1.13 -18.23 -4.48
N THR A 33 -0.38 -18.66 -5.50
CA THR A 33 0.62 -19.70 -5.30
C THR A 33 1.76 -19.10 -4.47
N PRO A 34 2.33 -19.82 -3.50
CA PRO A 34 3.42 -19.28 -2.69
C PRO A 34 4.69 -18.99 -3.52
N ASP A 35 4.71 -19.35 -4.80
CA ASP A 35 5.81 -19.10 -5.75
C ASP A 35 5.75 -17.72 -6.42
N GLU A 36 4.67 -16.98 -6.24
CA GLU A 36 4.50 -15.63 -6.78
C GLU A 36 4.73 -14.58 -5.67
N LEU A 37 4.99 -13.32 -6.06
CA LEU A 37 5.14 -12.19 -5.14
C LEU A 37 4.06 -11.17 -5.47
N LEU A 38 3.14 -10.93 -4.53
CA LEU A 38 2.07 -9.95 -4.69
C LEU A 38 2.50 -8.63 -4.08
N LEU A 39 2.77 -7.63 -4.92
CA LEU A 39 3.11 -6.29 -4.48
C LEU A 39 1.84 -5.44 -4.32
N THR A 40 1.75 -4.80 -3.16
CA THR A 40 0.87 -3.65 -2.93
C THR A 40 1.74 -2.45 -2.60
N LEU A 41 1.66 -1.42 -3.47
CA LEU A 41 2.35 -0.15 -3.29
C LEU A 41 1.29 0.95 -3.26
N ALA A 42 1.14 1.59 -2.12
CA ALA A 42 0.12 2.60 -1.92
C ALA A 42 0.64 3.75 -1.06
N THR A 43 0.35 4.97 -1.48
CA THR A 43 0.45 6.18 -0.68
C THR A 43 -0.94 6.52 -0.12
N PRO A 44 -1.04 7.46 0.83
CA PRO A 44 -2.33 7.97 1.29
C PRO A 44 -3.18 8.58 0.17
N ASP A 45 -2.53 9.14 -0.86
CA ASP A 45 -3.17 9.84 -1.97
C ASP A 45 -3.55 8.91 -3.13
N GLU A 46 -2.70 7.93 -3.45
CA GLU A 46 -2.92 7.03 -4.58
C GLU A 46 -2.42 5.59 -4.35
N ILE A 47 -3.08 4.64 -5.02
CA ILE A 47 -2.66 3.23 -5.06
C ILE A 47 -2.00 2.97 -6.41
N ILE A 48 -0.71 2.66 -6.40
CA ILE A 48 0.09 2.44 -7.62
C ILE A 48 -0.01 0.98 -8.04
N TYR A 49 0.16 0.06 -7.09
CA TYR A 49 -0.02 -1.37 -7.30
C TYR A 49 -0.97 -1.93 -6.26
N ASN A 50 -1.91 -2.77 -6.72
CA ASN A 50 -2.83 -3.50 -5.86
C ASN A 50 -2.72 -5.00 -6.18
N LYS A 51 -2.09 -5.76 -5.28
CA LYS A 51 -1.87 -7.21 -5.43
C LYS A 51 -1.34 -7.59 -6.82
N HIS A 52 -0.40 -6.80 -7.34
CA HIS A 52 0.17 -7.04 -8.66
C HIS A 52 1.27 -8.10 -8.55
N VAL A 53 1.27 -9.07 -9.46
CA VAL A 53 2.29 -10.13 -9.47
C VAL A 53 3.60 -9.58 -10.02
N VAL A 54 4.65 -9.65 -9.22
CA VAL A 54 6.00 -9.16 -9.56
C VAL A 54 7.01 -10.28 -9.35
N LYS A 55 8.20 -10.14 -9.94
CA LYS A 55 9.27 -11.13 -9.79
C LYS A 55 10.16 -10.80 -8.59
N GLN A 56 10.56 -9.54 -8.49
CA GLN A 56 11.45 -9.04 -7.46
C GLN A 56 11.17 -7.57 -7.20
N VAL A 57 11.32 -7.15 -5.94
CA VAL A 57 11.23 -5.75 -5.53
C VAL A 57 12.45 -5.41 -4.69
N ASP A 58 13.19 -4.38 -5.10
CA ASP A 58 14.33 -3.88 -4.33
C ASP A 58 13.91 -2.64 -3.54
N VAL A 59 14.07 -2.71 -2.22
CA VAL A 59 13.51 -1.74 -1.29
C VAL A 59 14.62 -1.08 -0.46
N PRO A 60 14.64 0.27 -0.37
CA PRO A 60 15.55 0.98 0.53
C PRO A 60 15.01 0.94 1.97
N MET A 61 15.59 0.07 2.81
CA MET A 61 15.26 0.00 4.23
C MET A 61 16.29 0.73 5.10
N LYS A 62 15.89 1.09 6.32
CA LYS A 62 16.78 1.73 7.29
C LYS A 62 18.00 0.90 7.70
N SER A 63 17.85 -0.42 7.72
CA SER A 63 18.94 -1.34 8.05
C SER A 63 19.88 -1.60 6.88
N SER A 64 19.32 -1.75 5.67
CA SER A 64 20.05 -2.14 4.46
C SER A 64 19.16 -1.97 3.22
N HIS A 65 19.75 -2.09 2.03
CA HIS A 65 18.99 -2.26 0.79
C HIS A 65 18.68 -3.76 0.61
N VAL A 66 17.40 -4.12 0.42
CA VAL A 66 16.96 -5.53 0.40
C VAL A 66 16.22 -5.82 -0.89
N GLY A 67 16.63 -6.89 -1.59
CA GLY A 67 15.91 -7.44 -2.74
C GLY A 67 14.99 -8.57 -2.30
N ILE A 68 13.68 -8.37 -2.45
CA ILE A 68 12.64 -9.30 -2.00
C ILE A 68 12.11 -10.06 -3.21
N CYS A 69 12.15 -11.38 -3.12
CA CYS A 69 11.60 -12.31 -4.11
C CYS A 69 10.42 -13.10 -3.49
N ALA A 70 9.77 -13.94 -4.30
CA ALA A 70 8.80 -14.91 -3.79
C ALA A 70 9.43 -15.79 -2.69
N LYS A 71 8.65 -16.16 -1.66
CA LYS A 71 9.08 -16.93 -0.47
C LYS A 71 10.26 -16.33 0.33
N HIS A 72 10.34 -15.00 0.40
CA HIS A 72 11.28 -14.36 1.31
C HIS A 72 10.89 -14.58 2.79
N VAL A 73 11.87 -14.53 3.70
CA VAL A 73 11.61 -14.55 5.15
C VAL A 73 10.70 -13.37 5.53
N PRO A 74 9.73 -13.54 6.44
CA PRO A 74 8.87 -12.45 6.90
C PRO A 74 9.69 -11.35 7.58
N ILE A 75 9.55 -10.12 7.10
CA ILE A 75 10.30 -8.96 7.59
C ILE A 75 9.37 -7.76 7.63
N ILE A 76 9.47 -6.98 8.70
CA ILE A 76 8.86 -5.66 8.80
C ILE A 76 9.99 -4.65 8.97
N GLY A 77 9.90 -3.51 8.29
CA GLY A 77 10.88 -2.46 8.50
C GLY A 77 10.46 -1.09 7.99
N ARG A 78 11.28 -0.10 8.36
CA ARG A 78 11.11 1.30 8.00
C ARG A 78 11.87 1.61 6.71
N LEU A 79 11.23 2.33 5.80
CA LEU A 79 11.84 2.82 4.58
C LEU A 79 12.68 4.08 4.83
N ILE A 80 13.78 4.20 4.10
CA ILE A 80 14.55 5.44 3.96
C ILE A 80 14.16 6.08 2.61
N PRO A 81 14.19 7.42 2.47
CA PRO A 81 13.97 8.05 1.17
C PRO A 81 15.00 7.56 0.15
N GLY A 82 14.53 7.08 -1.00
CA GLY A 82 15.41 6.51 -2.01
C GLY A 82 14.66 5.93 -3.20
N LYS A 83 15.39 5.24 -4.07
CA LYS A 83 14.83 4.56 -5.24
C LYS A 83 14.36 3.16 -4.86
N LEU A 84 13.12 2.85 -5.21
CA LEU A 84 12.52 1.52 -5.17
C LEU A 84 12.43 0.99 -6.59
N ARG A 85 12.88 -0.24 -6.80
CA ARG A 85 12.89 -0.87 -8.13
C ARG A 85 11.95 -2.07 -8.14
N VAL A 86 11.02 -2.09 -9.10
CA VAL A 86 10.08 -3.18 -9.31
C VAL A 86 10.44 -3.92 -10.60
N VAL A 87 10.73 -5.21 -10.48
CA VAL A 87 11.00 -6.10 -11.62
C VAL A 87 9.75 -6.91 -11.93
N HIS A 88 9.16 -6.65 -13.09
CA HIS A 88 7.99 -7.37 -13.59
C HIS A 88 8.39 -8.76 -14.13
N GLN A 89 7.42 -9.67 -14.26
CA GLN A 89 7.66 -11.02 -14.79
C GLN A 89 8.28 -11.03 -16.19
N GLN A 90 7.94 -10.03 -17.02
CA GLN A 90 8.44 -9.86 -18.39
C GLN A 90 9.86 -9.25 -18.45
N GLY A 91 10.51 -9.03 -17.29
CA GLY A 91 11.82 -8.40 -17.21
C GLY A 91 11.79 -6.87 -17.34
N LYS A 92 10.60 -6.25 -17.47
CA LYS A 92 10.44 -4.80 -17.42
C LYS A 92 10.75 -4.30 -16.01
N VAL A 93 11.65 -3.32 -15.92
CA VAL A 93 12.05 -2.69 -14.66
C VAL A 93 11.41 -1.31 -14.58
N GLU A 94 10.71 -1.03 -13.49
CA GLU A 94 10.15 0.29 -13.18
C GLU A 94 10.80 0.80 -11.90
N GLU A 95 11.26 2.06 -11.92
CA GLU A 95 11.88 2.73 -10.79
C GLU A 95 10.95 3.82 -10.26
N PHE A 96 10.87 3.89 -8.93
CA PHE A 96 10.07 4.82 -8.18
C PHE A 96 10.93 5.52 -7.15
N GLU A 97 10.75 6.83 -6.98
CA GLU A 97 11.32 7.54 -5.84
C GLU A 97 10.33 7.52 -4.71
N VAL A 98 10.76 6.99 -3.58
CA VAL A 98 9.90 6.67 -2.45
C VAL A 98 10.36 7.47 -1.24
N SER A 99 9.42 8.06 -0.52
CA SER A 99 9.69 8.75 0.73
C SER A 99 9.85 7.76 1.90
N GLU A 100 10.04 8.27 3.12
CA GLU A 100 9.93 7.42 4.31
C GLU A 100 8.55 6.74 4.41
N GLY A 101 8.52 5.60 5.09
CA GLY A 101 7.34 4.76 5.21
C GLY A 101 7.63 3.45 5.91
N THR A 102 6.76 2.47 5.67
CA THR A 102 6.89 1.12 6.22
C THR A 102 6.74 0.08 5.12
N MET A 103 7.33 -1.09 5.37
CA MET A 103 7.20 -2.26 4.52
C MET A 103 6.98 -3.49 5.39
N SER A 104 6.12 -4.40 4.93
CA SER A 104 5.96 -5.73 5.52
C SER A 104 5.92 -6.79 4.44
N MET A 105 6.79 -7.79 4.58
CA MET A 105 6.76 -9.04 3.84
C MET A 105 6.09 -10.10 4.71
N ASN A 106 5.00 -10.66 4.22
CA ASN A 106 4.24 -11.69 4.90
C ASN A 106 4.67 -13.10 4.43
N PRO A 107 4.43 -14.14 5.24
CA PRO A 107 4.79 -15.52 4.89
C PRO A 107 3.98 -16.11 3.72
N ASP A 108 2.86 -15.48 3.36
CA ASP A 108 1.99 -15.87 2.25
C ASP A 108 2.47 -15.37 0.88
N GLY A 109 3.60 -14.66 0.82
CA GLY A 109 4.13 -14.06 -0.40
C GLY A 109 3.52 -12.70 -0.74
N THR A 110 2.76 -12.08 0.18
CA THR A 110 2.29 -10.71 0.02
C THR A 110 3.30 -9.70 0.55
N LEU A 111 3.63 -8.72 -0.27
CA LEU A 111 4.51 -7.60 0.05
C LEU A 111 3.70 -6.31 0.07
N GLN A 112 3.69 -5.64 1.20
CA GLN A 112 3.04 -4.35 1.38
C GLN A 112 4.11 -3.29 1.58
N VAL A 113 4.10 -2.27 0.71
CA VAL A 113 5.00 -1.12 0.78
C VAL A 113 4.13 0.13 0.90
N LEU A 114 4.24 0.81 2.04
CA LEU A 114 3.41 1.95 2.42
C LEU A 114 4.28 3.17 2.73
N PRO A 115 4.72 3.90 1.68
CA PRO A 115 5.39 5.17 1.81
C PRO A 115 4.42 6.34 1.97
N ALA A 116 4.92 7.47 2.49
CA ALA A 116 4.14 8.71 2.56
C ALA A 116 3.88 9.32 1.17
N SER A 117 4.85 9.25 0.26
CA SER A 117 4.78 9.76 -1.11
C SER A 117 5.62 8.91 -2.04
N VAL A 118 5.19 8.82 -3.29
CA VAL A 118 5.90 8.14 -4.37
C VAL A 118 5.89 9.03 -5.61
N ILE A 119 7.01 9.07 -6.31
CA ILE A 119 7.17 9.78 -7.58
C ILE A 119 7.62 8.77 -8.62
N ARG A 120 7.03 8.82 -9.82
CA ARG A 120 7.42 7.97 -10.94
C ARG A 120 8.56 8.66 -11.70
N ASP A 121 9.55 7.90 -12.17
CA ASP A 121 10.78 8.41 -12.81
C ASP A 121 10.59 9.20 -14.15
N GLY A 122 9.37 9.61 -14.50
CA GLY A 122 9.06 10.53 -15.60
C GLY A 122 8.40 11.86 -15.17
N GLU A 123 8.00 12.00 -13.91
CA GLU A 123 7.54 13.26 -13.34
C GLU A 123 8.73 13.89 -12.61
N GLU A 124 9.45 14.79 -13.28
CA GLU A 124 10.59 15.53 -12.72
C GLU A 124 10.09 16.46 -11.60
N GLY A 125 9.94 15.90 -10.40
CA GLY A 125 9.82 16.66 -9.17
C GLY A 125 11.15 17.35 -8.89
N ASP A 126 11.12 18.66 -8.72
CA ASP A 126 12.27 19.57 -8.59
C ASP A 126 13.17 19.26 -7.37
N ARG A 127 13.97 18.18 -7.46
CA ARG A 127 14.96 17.77 -6.46
C ARG A 127 16.14 18.75 -6.38
N ARG A 128 16.35 19.56 -7.40
CA ARG A 128 17.48 20.50 -7.49
C ARG A 128 17.25 21.71 -6.59
N THR A 129 16.02 22.19 -6.47
CA THR A 129 15.72 23.36 -5.65
C THR A 129 16.01 23.15 -4.16
N GLY A 130 15.73 21.97 -3.59
CA GLY A 130 16.03 21.70 -2.17
C GLY A 130 17.53 21.73 -1.84
N THR A 131 18.35 21.05 -2.65
CA THR A 131 19.81 20.99 -2.47
C THR A 131 20.48 22.34 -2.71
N ILE A 132 20.03 23.09 -3.71
CA ILE A 132 20.53 24.44 -4.00
C ILE A 132 20.22 25.40 -2.84
N GLN A 133 19.04 25.28 -2.21
CA GLN A 133 18.66 26.13 -1.08
C GLN A 133 19.44 25.79 0.21
N LEU A 134 19.73 24.51 0.46
CA LEU A 134 20.57 24.08 1.60
C LEU A 134 22.02 24.54 1.42
N GLN A 135 22.59 24.38 0.23
CA GLN A 135 23.93 24.92 -0.07
C GLN A 135 23.98 26.46 0.03
N LYS A 136 22.91 27.14 -0.39
CA LYS A 136 22.77 28.60 -0.23
C LYS A 136 22.69 29.03 1.23
N TRP A 137 22.08 28.23 2.11
CA TRP A 137 22.01 28.48 3.55
C TRP A 137 23.34 28.18 4.26
N GLU A 138 24.06 27.13 3.85
CA GLU A 138 25.40 26.82 4.37
C GLU A 138 26.45 27.87 3.94
N GLY A 139 26.24 28.52 2.80
CA GLY A 139 27.17 29.47 2.18
C GLY A 139 27.26 30.87 2.78
N GLY A 140 26.49 31.22 3.82
CA GLY A 140 26.56 32.59 4.35
C GLY A 140 25.85 32.82 5.68
N LYS A 141 26.62 32.82 6.77
CA LYS A 141 26.21 33.55 7.98
C LYS A 141 26.10 35.03 7.59
N PRO A 142 24.96 35.72 7.83
CA PRO A 142 24.84 37.13 7.50
C PRO A 142 25.78 37.94 8.39
N THR A 143 26.91 38.38 7.84
CA THR A 143 27.74 39.40 8.47
C THR A 143 26.93 40.70 8.49
N LYS A 144 26.64 41.22 9.69
CA LYS A 144 25.91 42.48 9.86
C LYS A 144 26.67 43.59 9.14
N LYS A 145 26.17 44.00 7.97
CA LYS A 145 26.67 45.19 7.26
C LYS A 145 26.33 46.38 8.16
N LYS A 146 27.35 46.94 8.83
CA LYS A 146 27.24 48.24 9.53
C LYS A 146 26.78 49.25 8.49
N ILE A 147 25.53 49.69 8.61
CA ILE A 147 25.02 50.87 7.94
C ILE A 147 25.80 52.04 8.55
N GLY A 148 26.58 52.72 7.72
CA GLY A 148 27.45 53.80 8.14
C GLY A 148 26.67 54.97 8.74
N GLN A 149 27.22 55.51 9.82
CA GLN A 149 27.46 56.94 9.97
C GLN A 149 28.97 57.14 10.00
#